data_AF-A0A9D7XB61-F1
#
_entry.id   AF-A0A9D7XB61-F1
#
_cell.length_a   1.000
_cell.length_b   1.000
_cell.length_c   1.000
_cell.angle_alpha   90.00
_cell.angle_beta   90.00
_cell.angle_gamma   90.00
#
_symmetry.space_group_name_H-M   'P 1'
#
loop_
_entity.id
_entity.type
_entity.pdbx_description
1 polymer ?
#
loop_
_entity_poly.entity_id
_entity_poly.type
_entity_poly.pdbx_seq_one_letter_code
_entity_poly.pdbx_strand_id
1 'polypeptide(L)'
;MANAQTAPQLRFSIEAWSAWAPGLTDADAWRQWARRPQLPGGDERPELPQYPMLLRRRAERLARMALHTVAQVRAAAACPMVYASPRGETQRAVHMLRELATTGTVAPGPFSLSVHNAVAALESIAHADTGNYTALAAAGETAELAIVEALGLLAEGHDQVIVTVYDETLPQCYRSDVAEADAAFAWSWRVARAEDGAGFELTWDGLETADGFGSRDPGPGSRPPPLPPALRILQFFLSDAESLSHDGSHCRWTWRKVA
;
A
#
# COMPACT_ATOMS: atom_id res chain seq x y z
N MET A 1 10.74 -39.57 2.16
CA MET A 1 9.94 -38.71 3.06
C MET A 1 10.38 -37.29 2.82
N ALA A 2 9.61 -36.52 2.05
CA ALA A 2 9.90 -35.12 1.82
C ALA A 2 9.74 -34.37 3.15
N ASN A 3 10.77 -33.64 3.56
CA ASN A 3 10.65 -32.70 4.67
C ASN A 3 9.53 -31.72 4.31
N ALA A 4 8.43 -31.75 5.06
CA ALA A 4 7.46 -30.67 5.07
C ALA A 4 8.20 -29.44 5.59
N GLN A 5 8.73 -28.62 4.68
CA GLN A 5 9.28 -27.31 5.02
C GLN A 5 8.10 -26.50 5.55
N THR A 6 8.06 -26.29 6.86
CA THR A 6 7.09 -25.42 7.49
C THR A 6 7.16 -24.06 6.80
N ALA A 7 6.03 -23.58 6.29
CA ALA A 7 5.95 -22.28 5.66
C ALA A 7 6.56 -21.22 6.60
N PRO A 8 7.38 -20.29 6.09
CA PRO A 8 7.94 -19.21 6.90
C PRO A 8 6.82 -18.44 7.61
N GLN A 9 6.96 -18.33 8.92
CA GLN A 9 5.98 -17.69 9.81
C GLN A 9 6.54 -16.37 10.28
N LEU A 10 5.93 -15.28 9.82
CA LEU A 10 6.36 -13.92 10.11
C LEU A 10 5.39 -13.28 11.11
N ARG A 11 5.88 -12.89 12.29
CA ARG A 11 5.07 -12.28 13.37
C ARG A 11 5.43 -10.83 13.62
N PHE A 12 4.41 -10.01 13.83
CA PHE A 12 4.56 -8.57 14.07
C PHE A 12 3.36 -7.99 14.82
N SER A 13 3.53 -6.78 15.34
CA SER A 13 2.46 -5.99 15.95
C SER A 13 2.22 -4.71 15.14
N ILE A 14 1.02 -4.15 15.25
CA ILE A 14 0.67 -2.85 14.67
C ILE A 14 0.34 -1.91 15.84
N GLU A 15 1.23 -0.97 16.12
CA GLU A 15 1.09 -0.07 17.28
C GLU A 15 0.24 1.16 16.99
N ALA A 16 0.25 1.60 15.73
CA ALA A 16 -0.52 2.74 15.26
C ALA A 16 -0.93 2.51 13.82
N TRP A 17 -2.10 3.03 13.46
CA TRP A 17 -2.61 2.96 12.10
C TRP A 17 -3.36 4.23 11.74
N SER A 18 -3.39 4.52 10.43
CA SER A 18 -4.21 5.56 9.85
C SER A 18 -4.61 5.14 8.44
N ALA A 19 -5.75 5.60 7.99
CA ALA A 19 -6.20 5.41 6.62
C ALA A 19 -6.91 6.66 6.12
N TRP A 20 -6.87 6.88 4.81
CA TRP A 20 -7.55 7.99 4.16
C TRP A 20 -8.05 7.57 2.79
N ALA A 21 -9.29 7.93 2.48
CA ALA A 21 -9.87 7.86 1.15
C ALA A 21 -10.95 8.95 1.04
N PRO A 22 -11.43 9.27 -0.17
CA PRO A 22 -12.62 10.10 -0.36
C PRO A 22 -13.78 9.69 0.55
N GLY A 23 -14.32 10.64 1.31
CA GLY A 23 -15.40 10.40 2.27
C GLY A 23 -15.03 9.55 3.50
N LEU A 24 -13.77 9.08 3.63
CA LEU A 24 -13.28 8.25 4.74
C LEU A 24 -12.02 8.88 5.33
N THR A 25 -12.22 9.80 6.26
CA THR A 25 -11.14 10.70 6.72
C THR A 25 -10.69 10.48 8.16
N ASP A 26 -11.39 9.65 8.93
CA ASP A 26 -11.06 9.36 10.33
C ASP A 26 -11.25 7.87 10.67
N ALA A 27 -10.73 7.48 11.84
CA ALA A 27 -10.73 6.09 12.27
C ALA A 27 -12.14 5.49 12.43
N ASP A 28 -13.13 6.29 12.84
CA ASP A 28 -14.49 5.80 13.05
C ASP A 28 -15.23 5.60 11.73
N ALA A 29 -14.99 6.46 10.74
CA ALA A 29 -15.46 6.26 9.38
C ALA A 29 -14.89 4.97 8.78
N TRP A 30 -13.59 4.69 8.98
CA TRP A 30 -12.96 3.46 8.51
C TRP A 30 -13.47 2.20 9.22
N ARG A 31 -13.70 2.26 10.54
CA ARG A 31 -14.31 1.14 11.29
C ARG A 31 -15.75 0.86 10.82
N GLN A 32 -16.52 1.90 10.51
CA GLN A 32 -17.87 1.75 9.94
C GLN A 32 -17.83 1.16 8.54
N TRP A 33 -16.91 1.66 7.69
CA TRP A 33 -16.67 1.12 6.35
C TRP A 33 -16.30 -0.36 6.39
N ALA A 34 -15.45 -0.80 7.31
CA ALA A 34 -15.03 -2.20 7.39
C ALA A 34 -16.18 -3.19 7.63
N ARG A 35 -17.26 -2.74 8.29
CA ARG A 35 -18.49 -3.54 8.51
C ARG A 35 -19.35 -3.69 7.26
N ARG A 36 -19.25 -2.75 6.31
CA ARG A 36 -20.01 -2.72 5.05
C ARG A 36 -19.14 -2.11 3.95
N PRO A 37 -18.11 -2.84 3.48
CA PRO A 37 -17.12 -2.25 2.60
C PRO A 37 -17.72 -1.94 1.23
N GLN A 38 -17.34 -0.78 0.72
CA GLN A 38 -17.64 -0.31 -0.63
C GLN A 38 -16.37 0.31 -1.21
N LEU A 39 -16.23 0.35 -2.54
CA LEU A 39 -15.12 1.06 -3.15
C LEU A 39 -15.19 2.56 -2.78
N PRO A 40 -14.14 3.12 -2.17
CA PRO A 40 -14.08 4.56 -1.97
C PRO A 40 -14.14 5.29 -3.31
N GLY A 41 -14.91 6.37 -3.38
CA GLY A 41 -15.11 7.16 -4.59
C GLY A 41 -15.25 8.64 -4.27
N GLY A 42 -14.90 9.49 -5.24
CA GLY A 42 -14.78 10.94 -5.08
C GLY A 42 -13.43 11.43 -5.60
N ASP A 43 -13.21 12.74 -5.55
CA ASP A 43 -12.03 13.43 -6.10
C ASP A 43 -11.30 14.29 -5.03
N GLU A 44 -11.72 14.16 -3.77
CA GLU A 44 -11.17 14.89 -2.64
C GLU A 44 -9.68 14.61 -2.48
N ARG A 45 -8.99 15.56 -1.84
CA ARG A 45 -7.58 15.47 -1.51
C ARG A 45 -7.41 15.89 -0.06
N PRO A 46 -6.65 15.16 0.76
CA PRO A 46 -6.41 15.60 2.12
C PRO A 46 -5.58 16.88 2.11
N GLU A 47 -5.88 17.73 3.10
CA GLU A 47 -4.99 18.81 3.46
C GLU A 47 -3.76 18.28 4.19
N LEU A 48 -2.65 19.03 4.06
CA LEU A 48 -1.35 18.69 4.64
C LEU A 48 -0.78 19.89 5.42
N PRO A 49 -1.52 20.51 6.35
CA PRO A 49 -1.08 21.73 7.03
C PRO A 49 0.29 21.61 7.71
N GLN A 50 0.66 20.40 8.14
CA GLN A 50 1.94 20.06 8.74
C GLN A 50 3.12 20.04 7.76
N TYR A 51 2.87 20.06 6.45
CA TYR A 51 3.91 20.06 5.42
C TYR A 51 4.23 21.47 4.91
N PRO A 52 5.52 21.77 4.61
CA PRO A 52 5.91 23.04 3.99
C PRO A 52 5.11 23.33 2.71
N MET A 53 4.73 24.60 2.50
CA MET A 53 3.89 25.01 1.38
C MET A 53 4.45 24.58 0.02
N LEU A 54 5.76 24.69 -0.19
CA LEU A 54 6.40 24.33 -1.47
C LEU A 54 6.29 22.84 -1.78
N LEU A 55 6.41 21.97 -0.77
CA LEU A 55 6.22 20.52 -0.93
C LEU A 55 4.75 20.17 -1.18
N ARG A 56 3.83 20.82 -0.45
CA ARG A 56 2.39 20.67 -0.70
C ARG A 56 1.99 20.98 -2.14
N ARG A 57 2.60 21.99 -2.76
CA ARG A 57 2.33 22.37 -4.16
C ARG A 57 2.84 21.33 -5.16
N ARG A 58 3.82 20.51 -4.78
CA ARG A 58 4.37 19.42 -5.62
C ARG A 58 3.57 18.12 -5.47
N ALA A 59 2.98 17.86 -4.32
CA ALA A 59 2.21 16.65 -4.04
C ALA A 59 0.84 16.68 -4.75
N GLU A 60 0.61 15.71 -5.64
CA GLU A 60 -0.71 15.41 -6.20
C GLU A 60 -1.52 14.53 -5.26
N ARG A 61 -2.73 14.15 -5.67
CA ARG A 61 -3.67 13.40 -4.85
C ARG A 61 -3.08 12.13 -4.23
N LEU A 62 -2.45 11.26 -5.03
CA LEU A 62 -1.81 10.03 -4.55
C LEU A 62 -0.80 10.31 -3.42
N ALA A 63 0.16 11.18 -3.68
CA ALA A 63 1.15 11.60 -2.68
C ALA A 63 0.48 12.20 -1.44
N ARG A 64 -0.56 13.03 -1.60
CA ARG A 64 -1.26 13.65 -0.47
C ARG A 64 -1.94 12.63 0.43
N MET A 65 -2.57 11.59 -0.14
CA MET A 65 -3.18 10.52 0.65
C MET A 65 -2.14 9.81 1.52
N ALA A 66 -1.02 9.41 0.93
CA ALA A 66 0.06 8.72 1.64
C ALA A 66 0.70 9.60 2.72
N LEU A 67 1.05 10.86 2.40
CA LEU A 67 1.62 11.81 3.36
C LEU A 67 0.65 12.10 4.51
N HIS A 68 -0.66 12.17 4.22
CA HIS A 68 -1.67 12.37 5.25
C HIS A 68 -1.68 11.20 6.25
N THR A 69 -1.66 9.95 5.79
CA THR A 69 -1.71 8.78 6.67
C THR A 69 -0.41 8.58 7.44
N VAL A 70 0.75 8.83 6.83
CA VAL A 70 2.06 8.75 7.50
C VAL A 70 2.14 9.74 8.64
N ALA A 71 1.69 10.98 8.45
CA ALA A 71 1.73 12.01 9.48
C ALA A 71 0.95 11.64 10.76
N GLN A 72 -0.08 10.79 10.66
CA GLN A 72 -0.86 10.34 11.82
C GLN A 72 -0.19 9.19 12.59
N VAL A 73 0.71 8.43 11.95
CA VAL A 73 1.38 7.27 12.55
C VAL A 73 2.87 7.49 12.80
N ARG A 74 3.40 8.68 12.46
CA ARG A 74 4.79 9.03 12.70
C ARG A 74 5.18 8.79 14.16
N ALA A 75 6.29 8.09 14.36
CA ALA A 75 6.86 7.87 15.67
C ALA A 75 7.57 9.13 16.18
N ALA A 76 7.78 9.22 17.50
CA ALA A 76 8.59 10.28 18.09
C ALA A 76 10.08 10.13 17.73
N ALA A 77 10.55 8.88 17.64
CA ALA A 77 11.89 8.54 17.15
C ALA A 77 11.86 8.31 15.64
N ALA A 78 12.98 8.59 14.96
CA ALA A 78 13.12 8.27 13.55
C ALA A 78 13.14 6.74 13.35
N CYS A 79 12.39 6.26 12.36
CA CYS A 79 12.31 4.85 12.03
C CYS A 79 12.28 4.66 10.50
N PRO A 80 12.70 3.51 9.97
CA PRO A 80 12.60 3.23 8.54
C PRO A 80 11.17 3.32 8.03
N MET A 81 11.03 3.62 6.73
CA MET A 81 9.74 3.73 6.06
C MET A 81 9.67 2.88 4.80
N VAL A 82 8.58 2.16 4.62
CA VAL A 82 8.29 1.38 3.42
C VAL A 82 7.07 1.97 2.74
N TYR A 83 7.26 2.47 1.52
CA TYR A 83 6.19 2.99 0.67
C TYR A 83 5.87 1.98 -0.41
N ALA A 84 4.61 1.56 -0.50
CA ALA A 84 4.21 0.52 -1.41
C ALA A 84 2.99 0.93 -2.21
N SER A 85 3.10 0.88 -3.53
CA SER A 85 2.00 1.21 -4.43
C SER A 85 2.03 0.25 -5.61
N PRO A 86 0.92 -0.44 -5.94
CA PRO A 86 0.90 -1.36 -7.08
C PRO A 86 1.19 -0.64 -8.40
N ARG A 87 0.74 0.61 -8.54
CA ARG A 87 0.74 1.36 -9.80
C ARG A 87 1.50 2.69 -9.73
N GLY A 88 1.82 3.18 -8.53
CA GLY A 88 2.54 4.44 -8.34
C GLY A 88 1.86 5.63 -9.04
N GLU A 89 2.65 6.59 -9.51
CA GLU A 89 2.18 7.83 -10.14
C GLU A 89 1.71 7.61 -11.61
N THR A 90 0.92 6.58 -11.87
CA THR A 90 0.42 6.23 -13.22
C THR A 90 -0.38 7.37 -13.86
N GLN A 91 -1.20 8.10 -13.09
CA GLN A 91 -1.92 9.29 -13.58
C GLN A 91 -0.95 10.34 -14.14
N ARG A 92 0.14 10.62 -13.43
CA ARG A 92 1.18 11.56 -13.86
C ARG A 92 1.95 11.03 -15.06
N ALA A 93 2.32 9.74 -15.06
CA ALA A 93 3.02 9.11 -16.17
C ALA A 93 2.23 9.22 -17.48
N VAL A 94 0.92 8.92 -17.46
CA VAL A 94 0.05 9.07 -18.64
C VAL A 94 -0.06 10.52 -19.09
N HIS A 95 -0.18 11.46 -18.15
CA HIS A 95 -0.22 12.89 -18.49
C HIS A 95 1.06 13.33 -19.22
N MET A 96 2.23 12.96 -18.70
CA MET A 96 3.52 13.29 -19.32
C MET A 96 3.72 12.62 -20.69
N LEU A 97 3.28 11.37 -20.86
CA LEU A 97 3.35 10.69 -22.16
C LEU A 97 2.48 11.40 -23.21
N ARG A 98 1.31 11.92 -22.82
CA ARG A 98 0.47 12.73 -23.69
C ARG A 98 1.11 14.09 -24.01
N GLU A 99 1.72 14.74 -23.03
CA GLU A 99 2.48 15.98 -23.22
C GLU A 99 3.64 15.77 -24.20
N LEU A 100 4.41 14.69 -24.04
CA LEU A 100 5.49 14.33 -24.93
C LEU A 100 4.99 14.07 -26.36
N ALA A 101 3.91 13.31 -26.50
CA ALA A 101 3.33 13.00 -27.82
C ALA A 101 2.80 14.23 -28.56
N THR A 102 2.35 15.26 -27.81
CA THR A 102 1.74 16.47 -28.39
C THR A 102 2.76 17.60 -28.59
N THR A 103 3.72 17.76 -27.69
CA THR A 103 4.67 18.90 -27.68
C THR A 103 6.10 18.52 -28.05
N GLY A 104 6.45 17.22 -28.02
CA GLY A 104 7.82 16.75 -28.19
C GLY A 104 8.73 16.95 -26.97
N THR A 105 8.18 17.43 -25.83
CA THR A 105 8.96 17.72 -24.62
C THR A 105 8.22 17.26 -23.35
N VAL A 106 8.95 17.12 -22.25
CA VAL A 106 8.39 16.88 -20.90
C VAL A 106 9.01 17.88 -19.93
N ALA A 107 8.19 18.51 -19.11
CA ALA A 107 8.68 19.44 -18.11
C ALA A 107 9.46 18.71 -16.98
N PRO A 108 10.65 19.21 -16.56
CA PRO A 108 11.47 18.57 -15.52
C PRO A 108 10.77 18.41 -14.16
N GLY A 109 9.90 19.36 -13.80
CA GLY A 109 9.18 19.35 -12.52
C GLY A 109 8.27 18.13 -12.36
N PRO A 110 7.26 17.95 -13.23
CA PRO A 110 6.43 16.75 -13.26
C PRO A 110 7.24 15.45 -13.39
N PHE A 111 8.27 15.43 -14.23
CA PHE A 111 9.13 14.25 -14.40
C PHE A 111 9.82 13.83 -13.09
N SER A 112 10.31 14.77 -12.28
CA SER A 112 10.94 14.46 -10.99
C SER A 112 9.98 13.77 -9.99
N LEU A 113 8.68 13.85 -10.20
CA LEU A 113 7.63 13.29 -9.33
C LEU A 113 6.96 12.06 -9.93
N SER A 114 7.42 11.57 -11.09
CA SER A 114 6.85 10.37 -11.73
C SER A 114 7.56 9.07 -11.34
N VAL A 115 8.70 9.18 -10.67
CA VAL A 115 9.43 8.02 -10.14
C VAL A 115 8.68 7.43 -8.96
N HIS A 116 8.76 6.11 -8.79
CA HIS A 116 7.97 5.38 -7.79
C HIS A 116 8.22 5.84 -6.36
N ASN A 117 9.47 6.20 -6.06
CA ASN A 117 9.90 6.68 -4.75
C ASN A 117 9.60 8.16 -4.48
N ALA A 118 8.92 8.88 -5.39
CA ALA A 118 8.68 10.32 -5.24
C ALA A 118 7.94 10.67 -3.94
N VAL A 119 6.96 9.86 -3.54
CA VAL A 119 6.19 10.07 -2.30
C VAL A 119 7.09 9.93 -1.07
N ALA A 120 7.90 8.88 -1.02
CA ALA A 120 8.87 8.67 0.04
C ALA A 120 9.90 9.81 0.12
N ALA A 121 10.38 10.28 -1.03
CA ALA A 121 11.31 11.41 -1.11
C ALA A 121 10.65 12.72 -0.63
N LEU A 122 9.38 12.97 -0.96
CA LEU A 122 8.65 14.13 -0.45
C LEU A 122 8.54 14.11 1.08
N GLU A 123 8.25 12.94 1.67
CA GLU A 123 8.22 12.77 3.12
C GLU A 123 9.59 13.06 3.74
N SER A 124 10.64 12.41 3.23
CA SER A 124 12.01 12.57 3.72
C SER A 124 12.46 14.04 3.69
N ILE A 125 12.23 14.74 2.57
CA ILE A 125 12.57 16.16 2.43
C ILE A 125 11.74 17.04 3.37
N ALA A 126 10.45 16.74 3.58
CA ALA A 126 9.58 17.52 4.45
C ALA A 126 10.06 17.55 5.90
N HIS A 127 10.66 16.46 6.35
CA HIS A 127 11.08 16.25 7.74
C HIS A 127 12.60 16.30 7.93
N ALA A 128 13.37 16.61 6.88
CA ALA A 128 14.84 16.48 6.87
C ALA A 128 15.30 15.10 7.38
N ASP A 129 14.53 14.07 7.05
CA ASP A 129 14.72 12.71 7.52
C ASP A 129 15.65 11.96 6.57
N THR A 130 16.88 11.70 7.02
CA THR A 130 17.89 10.95 6.26
C THR A 130 17.89 9.46 6.59
N GLY A 131 16.86 8.97 7.27
CA GLY A 131 16.67 7.56 7.58
C GLY A 131 16.40 6.71 6.33
N ASN A 132 16.40 5.39 6.54
CA ASN A 132 16.14 4.44 5.46
C ASN A 132 14.68 4.56 4.97
N TYR A 133 14.49 4.68 3.66
CA TYR A 133 13.19 4.49 3.04
C TYR A 133 13.28 3.60 1.79
N THR A 134 12.31 2.71 1.65
CA THR A 134 12.14 1.84 0.48
C THR A 134 10.84 2.20 -0.24
N ALA A 135 10.84 2.14 -1.57
CA ALA A 135 9.63 2.22 -2.39
C ALA A 135 9.48 0.97 -3.25
N LEU A 136 8.35 0.25 -3.16
CA LEU A 136 8.16 -1.03 -3.85
C LEU A 136 6.78 -1.16 -4.51
N ALA A 137 6.69 -2.08 -5.47
CA ALA A 137 5.48 -2.43 -6.19
C ALA A 137 5.52 -3.92 -6.52
N ALA A 138 4.41 -4.62 -6.28
CA ALA A 138 4.29 -6.05 -6.59
C ALA A 138 2.84 -6.42 -6.96
N ALA A 139 2.20 -5.58 -7.78
CA ALA A 139 0.80 -5.75 -8.21
C ALA A 139 -0.13 -6.04 -7.01
N GLY A 140 -0.94 -7.11 -7.08
CA GLY A 140 -1.85 -7.48 -5.99
C GLY A 140 -1.13 -7.79 -4.66
N GLU A 141 0.12 -8.25 -4.70
CA GLU A 141 0.91 -8.72 -3.54
C GLU A 141 1.72 -7.58 -2.89
N THR A 142 1.48 -6.33 -3.31
CA THR A 142 2.23 -5.14 -2.85
C THR A 142 2.18 -4.95 -1.34
N ALA A 143 1.03 -5.18 -0.70
CA ALA A 143 0.87 -4.96 0.73
C ALA A 143 1.59 -6.04 1.56
N GLU A 144 1.47 -7.31 1.16
CA GLU A 144 2.19 -8.42 1.78
C GLU A 144 3.70 -8.24 1.71
N LEU A 145 4.23 -7.90 0.53
CA LEU A 145 5.65 -7.71 0.34
C LEU A 145 6.17 -6.45 1.05
N ALA A 146 5.33 -5.44 1.26
CA ALA A 146 5.67 -4.30 2.12
C ALA A 146 5.84 -4.71 3.59
N ILE A 147 5.03 -5.65 4.08
CA ILE A 147 5.23 -6.23 5.42
C ILE A 147 6.50 -7.08 5.47
N VAL A 148 6.80 -7.88 4.43
CA VAL A 148 8.04 -8.65 4.38
C VAL A 148 9.27 -7.74 4.45
N GLU A 149 9.29 -6.66 3.66
CA GLU A 149 10.35 -5.64 3.70
C GLU A 149 10.47 -5.01 5.10
N ALA A 150 9.36 -4.62 5.70
CA ALA A 150 9.35 -4.05 7.04
C ALA A 150 9.91 -5.01 8.09
N LEU A 151 9.60 -6.30 7.97
CA LEU A 151 10.11 -7.31 8.89
C LEU A 151 11.60 -7.61 8.68
N GLY A 152 12.10 -7.47 7.45
CA GLY A 152 13.53 -7.46 7.17
C GLY A 152 14.25 -6.33 7.92
N LEU A 153 13.71 -5.11 7.83
CA LEU A 153 14.24 -3.95 8.55
C LEU A 153 14.16 -4.12 10.09
N LEU A 154 13.07 -4.69 10.60
CA LEU A 154 12.98 -5.05 12.02
C LEU A 154 14.03 -6.09 12.41
N ALA A 155 14.32 -7.07 11.54
CA ALA A 155 15.36 -8.08 11.78
C ALA A 155 16.78 -7.49 11.77
N GLU A 156 17.03 -6.41 11.01
CA GLU A 156 18.29 -5.65 11.02
C GLU A 156 18.53 -4.87 12.32
N GLY A 157 17.53 -4.78 13.21
CA GLY A 157 17.66 -4.18 14.54
C GLY A 157 16.90 -2.88 14.72
N HIS A 158 16.02 -2.50 13.78
CA HIS A 158 15.10 -1.40 13.99
C HIS A 158 13.95 -1.83 14.92
N ASP A 159 13.54 -0.93 15.83
CA ASP A 159 12.44 -1.21 16.77
C ASP A 159 11.07 -1.14 16.09
N GLN A 160 10.92 -0.23 15.14
CA GLN A 160 9.67 0.08 14.46
C GLN A 160 9.93 0.41 12.99
N VAL A 161 8.93 0.19 12.13
CA VAL A 161 8.94 0.54 10.71
C VAL A 161 7.56 1.07 10.33
N ILE A 162 7.49 2.17 9.58
CA ILE A 162 6.22 2.67 9.03
C ILE A 162 6.01 2.08 7.65
N VAL A 163 4.95 1.30 7.47
CA VAL A 163 4.52 0.77 6.18
C VAL A 163 3.35 1.61 5.68
N THR A 164 3.45 2.13 4.48
CA THR A 164 2.39 2.92 3.83
C THR A 164 2.04 2.31 2.50
N VAL A 165 0.80 1.86 2.38
CA VAL A 165 0.25 1.32 1.13
C VAL A 165 -0.77 2.29 0.57
N TYR A 166 -0.62 2.62 -0.69
CA TYR A 166 -1.40 3.67 -1.32
C TYR A 166 -1.58 3.42 -2.81
N ASP A 167 -2.74 3.78 -3.33
CA ASP A 167 -3.02 3.69 -4.75
C ASP A 167 -4.08 4.72 -5.17
N GLU A 168 -4.21 4.88 -6.48
CA GLU A 168 -5.16 5.78 -7.10
C GLU A 168 -5.88 5.07 -8.25
N THR A 169 -7.07 5.57 -8.57
CA THR A 169 -7.81 5.15 -9.75
C THR A 169 -6.96 5.26 -11.01
N LEU A 170 -7.09 4.28 -11.88
CA LEU A 170 -6.39 4.22 -13.15
C LEU A 170 -6.89 5.33 -14.09
N PRO A 171 -5.98 5.88 -14.92
CA PRO A 171 -6.35 6.70 -16.06
C PRO A 171 -7.34 5.96 -16.94
N GLN A 172 -8.28 6.70 -17.53
CA GLN A 172 -9.36 6.10 -18.32
C GLN A 172 -8.87 5.21 -19.48
N CYS A 173 -7.67 5.47 -20.03
CA CYS A 173 -7.09 4.66 -21.08
C CYS A 173 -6.62 3.26 -20.65
N TYR A 174 -6.54 2.96 -19.35
CA TYR A 174 -6.17 1.64 -18.82
C TYR A 174 -7.33 0.88 -18.17
N ARG A 175 -8.47 1.53 -17.92
CA ARG A 175 -9.58 0.91 -17.16
C ARG A 175 -10.20 -0.30 -17.86
N SER A 176 -10.16 -0.37 -19.19
CA SER A 176 -10.66 -1.52 -19.94
C SER A 176 -9.76 -2.75 -19.84
N ASP A 177 -8.48 -2.54 -19.51
CA ASP A 177 -7.44 -3.55 -19.63
C ASP A 177 -7.12 -4.22 -18.28
N VAL A 178 -7.77 -3.75 -17.20
CA VAL A 178 -7.54 -4.21 -15.83
C VAL A 178 -8.86 -4.70 -15.26
N ALA A 179 -8.91 -5.99 -14.91
CA ALA A 179 -10.08 -6.61 -14.29
C ALA A 179 -10.22 -6.30 -12.80
N GLU A 180 -9.12 -5.88 -12.16
CA GLU A 180 -9.09 -5.52 -10.75
C GLU A 180 -9.80 -4.19 -10.49
N ALA A 181 -10.59 -4.12 -9.42
CA ALA A 181 -11.16 -2.86 -8.97
C ALA A 181 -10.05 -1.87 -8.59
N ASP A 182 -10.23 -0.60 -8.92
CA ASP A 182 -9.36 0.49 -8.52
C ASP A 182 -10.09 1.43 -7.54
N ALA A 183 -9.32 2.10 -6.68
CA ALA A 183 -9.83 3.09 -5.75
C ALA A 183 -8.72 4.03 -5.33
N ALA A 184 -9.10 5.27 -4.98
CA ALA A 184 -8.19 6.21 -4.34
C ALA A 184 -8.14 5.94 -2.83
N PHE A 185 -6.98 5.51 -2.33
CA PHE A 185 -6.80 5.30 -0.89
C PHE A 185 -5.32 5.38 -0.49
N ALA A 186 -5.11 5.58 0.80
CA ALA A 186 -3.86 5.25 1.47
C ALA A 186 -4.16 4.68 2.86
N TRP A 187 -3.28 3.83 3.35
CA TRP A 187 -3.22 3.48 4.75
C TRP A 187 -1.76 3.31 5.18
N SER A 188 -1.50 3.64 6.44
CA SER A 188 -0.19 3.52 7.07
C SER A 188 -0.30 2.76 8.37
N TRP A 189 0.63 1.84 8.59
CA TRP A 189 0.81 1.08 9.83
C TRP A 189 2.19 1.34 10.40
N ARG A 190 2.28 1.58 11.70
CA ARG A 190 3.53 1.51 12.43
C ARG A 190 3.69 0.08 12.95
N VAL A 191 4.58 -0.65 12.30
CA VAL A 191 4.86 -2.07 12.52
C VAL A 191 6.02 -2.19 13.51
N ALA A 192 5.88 -3.06 14.49
CA ALA A 192 6.94 -3.41 15.43
C ALA A 192 7.07 -4.93 15.54
N ARG A 193 8.12 -5.39 16.23
CA ARG A 193 8.24 -6.80 16.58
C ARG A 193 7.05 -7.21 17.46
N ALA A 194 6.53 -8.42 17.26
CA ALA A 194 5.53 -8.96 18.16
C ALA A 194 6.18 -9.22 19.53
N GLU A 195 5.69 -8.55 20.57
CA GLU A 195 5.95 -8.94 21.96
C GLU A 195 4.98 -10.06 22.37
N ASP A 196 5.18 -10.68 23.54
CA ASP A 196 4.28 -11.72 24.04
C ASP A 196 2.84 -11.16 24.17
N GLY A 197 1.93 -11.60 23.30
CA GLY A 197 0.52 -11.20 23.29
C GLY A 197 -0.08 -11.03 21.89
N ALA A 198 -1.04 -10.11 21.78
CA ALA A 198 -1.82 -9.90 20.57
C ALA A 198 -0.98 -9.31 19.42
N GLY A 199 -1.15 -9.86 18.23
CA GLY A 199 -0.40 -9.45 17.05
C GLY A 199 -0.94 -10.05 15.76
N PHE A 200 -0.08 -10.06 14.74
CA PHE A 200 -0.39 -10.56 13.43
C PHE A 200 0.65 -11.58 12.98
N GLU A 201 0.18 -12.52 12.19
CA GLU A 201 1.00 -13.54 11.56
C GLU A 201 0.73 -13.52 10.05
N LEU A 202 1.82 -13.52 9.28
CA LEU A 202 1.80 -13.63 7.83
C LEU A 202 2.55 -14.91 7.43
N THR A 203 1.88 -15.78 6.69
CA THR A 203 2.46 -16.99 6.09
C THR A 203 2.15 -17.03 4.61
N TRP A 204 2.93 -17.80 3.85
CA TRP A 204 2.62 -18.08 2.45
C TRP A 204 2.95 -19.52 2.08
N ASP A 205 2.12 -20.08 1.22
CA ASP A 205 2.31 -21.40 0.62
C ASP A 205 2.42 -21.25 -0.90
N GLY A 206 3.30 -22.03 -1.53
CA GLY A 206 3.41 -22.06 -2.99
C GLY A 206 2.09 -22.48 -3.62
N LEU A 207 1.62 -21.73 -4.62
CA LEU A 207 0.53 -22.14 -5.47
C LEU A 207 1.12 -22.90 -6.65
N GLU A 208 0.62 -24.12 -6.90
CA GLU A 208 0.95 -24.81 -8.15
C GLU A 208 0.51 -23.93 -9.32
N THR A 209 1.50 -23.47 -10.09
CA THR A 209 1.28 -22.71 -11.32
C THR A 209 0.89 -23.70 -12.41
N ALA A 210 -0.21 -23.44 -13.11
CA ALA A 210 -0.27 -23.88 -14.50
C ALA A 210 0.83 -23.10 -15.24
N ASP A 211 1.72 -23.81 -15.94
CA ASP A 211 2.89 -23.23 -16.59
C ASP A 211 2.57 -21.95 -17.39
N GLY A 212 3.17 -20.81 -16.99
CA GLY A 212 3.10 -19.56 -17.76
C GLY A 212 3.27 -18.29 -16.93
N PHE A 213 3.90 -17.27 -17.52
CA PHE A 213 3.86 -15.86 -17.07
C PHE A 213 2.49 -15.24 -17.35
N GLY A 214 1.42 -15.91 -16.92
CA GLY A 214 0.06 -15.42 -17.03
C GLY A 214 -0.44 -15.01 -15.66
N SER A 215 -0.92 -13.77 -15.54
CA SER A 215 -1.95 -13.48 -14.53
C SER A 215 -2.98 -14.60 -14.61
N ARG A 216 -3.35 -15.22 -13.48
CA ARG A 216 -4.50 -16.12 -13.44
C ARG A 216 -5.69 -15.27 -13.89
N ASP A 217 -6.06 -15.40 -15.17
CA ASP A 217 -7.29 -14.84 -15.67
C ASP A 217 -8.39 -15.49 -14.83
N PRO A 218 -9.19 -14.71 -14.07
CA PRO A 218 -10.29 -15.27 -13.33
C PRO A 218 -11.13 -16.05 -14.34
N GLY A 219 -11.19 -17.38 -14.21
CA GLY A 219 -11.86 -18.22 -15.22
C GLY A 219 -13.25 -17.68 -15.56
N PRO A 220 -13.73 -17.87 -16.80
CA PRO A 220 -14.96 -17.25 -17.28
C PRO A 220 -16.11 -17.48 -16.29
N GLY A 221 -16.59 -16.41 -15.65
CA GLY A 221 -17.66 -16.44 -14.65
C GLY A 221 -17.24 -16.12 -13.20
N SER A 222 -15.95 -15.99 -12.89
CA SER A 222 -15.52 -15.50 -11.58
C SER A 222 -15.61 -13.97 -11.52
N ARG A 223 -16.46 -13.45 -10.64
CA ARG A 223 -16.59 -12.01 -10.42
C ARG A 223 -15.33 -11.52 -9.70
N PRO A 224 -14.66 -10.45 -10.18
CA PRO A 224 -13.52 -9.90 -9.47
C PRO A 224 -13.94 -9.54 -8.03
N PRO A 225 -13.03 -9.67 -7.05
CA PRO A 225 -13.32 -9.29 -5.68
C PRO A 225 -13.76 -7.82 -5.64
N PRO A 226 -14.70 -7.46 -4.75
CA PRO A 226 -15.31 -6.14 -4.76
C PRO A 226 -14.35 -5.01 -4.31
N LEU A 227 -13.17 -5.35 -3.80
CA LEU A 227 -12.17 -4.42 -3.29
C LEU A 227 -10.77 -4.82 -3.81
N PRO A 228 -9.89 -3.83 -4.07
CA PRO A 228 -8.45 -4.08 -4.24
C PRO A 228 -7.87 -4.88 -3.06
N PRO A 229 -6.86 -5.75 -3.26
CA PRO A 229 -6.22 -6.53 -2.20
C PRO A 229 -5.79 -5.71 -0.98
N ALA A 230 -5.16 -4.56 -1.22
CA ALA A 230 -4.73 -3.66 -0.14
C ALA A 230 -5.90 -3.15 0.72
N LEU A 231 -7.07 -2.90 0.15
CA LEU A 231 -8.26 -2.53 0.93
C LEU A 231 -8.88 -3.73 1.65
N ARG A 232 -8.80 -4.94 1.08
CA ARG A 232 -9.22 -6.17 1.78
C ARG A 232 -8.38 -6.44 3.03
N ILE A 233 -7.08 -6.18 2.96
CA ILE A 233 -6.15 -6.31 4.09
C ILE A 233 -6.49 -5.30 5.18
N LEU A 234 -6.74 -4.04 4.81
CA LEU A 234 -7.21 -3.01 5.76
C LEU A 234 -8.57 -3.39 6.39
N GLN A 235 -9.51 -3.91 5.58
CA GLN A 235 -10.79 -4.38 6.08
C GLN A 235 -10.61 -5.52 7.10
N PHE A 236 -9.78 -6.51 6.78
CA PHE A 236 -9.44 -7.60 7.69
C PHE A 236 -8.88 -7.06 9.02
N PHE A 237 -7.89 -6.16 8.94
CA PHE A 237 -7.30 -5.51 10.11
C PHE A 237 -8.36 -4.85 11.01
N LEU A 238 -9.33 -4.14 10.44
CA LEU A 238 -10.38 -3.42 11.18
C LEU A 238 -11.60 -4.27 11.61
N SER A 239 -11.71 -5.50 11.12
CA SER A 239 -12.83 -6.40 11.39
C SER A 239 -12.57 -7.35 12.56
N ASP A 240 -13.56 -8.14 12.96
CA ASP A 240 -13.37 -9.24 13.93
C ASP A 240 -12.92 -10.56 13.27
N ALA A 241 -12.58 -10.54 11.97
CA ALA A 241 -12.10 -11.73 11.29
C ALA A 241 -10.75 -12.19 11.85
N GLU A 242 -10.63 -13.48 12.15
CA GLU A 242 -9.41 -14.08 12.69
C GLU A 242 -8.36 -14.35 11.61
N SER A 243 -8.79 -14.52 10.35
CA SER A 243 -7.87 -14.75 9.22
C SER A 243 -8.36 -14.16 7.89
N LEU A 244 -7.42 -13.92 6.99
CA LEU A 244 -7.65 -13.53 5.60
C LEU A 244 -6.71 -14.33 4.68
N SER A 245 -7.25 -14.90 3.60
CA SER A 245 -6.46 -15.49 2.52
C SER A 245 -6.48 -14.61 1.29
N HIS A 246 -5.32 -14.45 0.67
CA HIS A 246 -5.14 -13.71 -0.58
C HIS A 246 -4.25 -14.53 -1.54
N ASP A 247 -4.83 -14.91 -2.68
CA ASP A 247 -4.13 -15.66 -3.71
C ASP A 247 -3.38 -14.67 -4.61
N GLY A 248 -2.05 -14.67 -4.50
CA GLY A 248 -1.15 -13.96 -5.39
C GLY A 248 -0.87 -14.74 -6.68
N SER A 249 0.16 -14.31 -7.40
CA SER A 249 0.52 -14.89 -8.70
C SER A 249 1.12 -16.30 -8.54
N HIS A 250 1.95 -16.47 -7.52
CA HIS A 250 2.72 -17.70 -7.28
C HIS A 250 2.54 -18.28 -5.87
N CYS A 251 1.91 -17.54 -4.96
CA CYS A 251 1.72 -17.99 -3.60
C CYS A 251 0.38 -17.53 -3.03
N ARG A 252 -0.11 -18.28 -2.05
CA ARG A 252 -1.27 -17.90 -1.26
C ARG A 252 -0.78 -17.32 0.05
N TRP A 253 -1.08 -16.05 0.26
CA TRP A 253 -0.81 -15.35 1.50
C TRP A 253 -1.94 -15.59 2.50
N THR A 254 -1.57 -15.92 3.73
CA THR A 254 -2.50 -16.07 4.85
C THR A 254 -2.11 -15.10 5.96
N TRP A 255 -3.04 -14.21 6.28
CA TRP A 255 -2.97 -13.30 7.42
C TRP A 255 -3.76 -13.89 8.57
N ARG A 256 -3.24 -13.83 9.80
CA ARG A 256 -3.96 -14.23 11.02
C ARG A 256 -3.78 -13.20 12.12
N LYS A 257 -4.83 -13.00 12.92
CA LYS A 257 -4.74 -12.32 14.21
C LYS A 257 -4.38 -13.35 15.27
N VAL A 258 -3.31 -13.09 16.00
CA VAL A 258 -2.88 -13.93 17.13
C VAL A 258 -3.16 -13.19 18.43
N ALA A 259 -3.50 -13.93 19.48
CA ALA A 259 -3.83 -13.42 20.81
C ALA A 259 -2.81 -13.88 21.85
#